data_AF-A0A139D2U6-F1
#
_entry.id   AF-A0A139D2U6-F1
#
_cell.length_a   1.000
_cell.length_b   1.000
_cell.length_c   1.000
_cell.angle_alpha   90.00
_cell.angle_beta   90.00
_cell.angle_gamma   90.00
#
_symmetry.space_group_name_H-M   'P 1'
#
loop_
_entity.id
_entity.type
_entity.pdbx_description
1 polymer ?
#
loop_
_entity_poly.entity_id
_entity_poly.type
_entity_poly.pdbx_seq_one_letter_code
_entity_poly.pdbx_strand_id
1 'polypeptide(L)'
;AYAPYAIMEIFVLMAQHPEIKGIRATTIRSLRAHRHLIDDAFRSDLAVTTLFMELLRTPHALDKTLSAMKKYNVLGRYLPEFGQIIGQMQHDLFHIFTVDTHTMRVIRNMSRLASGEAGADDFPLAKRLITRLPKLETLYIAGLYHDVAKGRGGDHSELGAVDAAEFCKRHHLSERDTQLVSWLVENHLLMSMTAQRKDISDPDIIQAFARAMPSQAHLDYLYILTVCDISATNPKLWNTWRASLLRQLYVEAKRALRRGTDNPVNRQDWIRATREEARQILHAQNITDEQIDQVWKTVDEDYFLQDSTVDIAWQTAAIVSHGDDPDPLVLIRDTRGGPTDGYSQIIIYVKDRVALFAATTAVLEQLNLNIVDARINSTDDGPYSISSYVVLDEQGQPL
;
A
#
# COMPACT_ATOMS: atom_id res chain seq x y z
N ALA A 1 -3.32 -25.36 -42.23
CA ALA A 1 -2.06 -24.94 -41.60
C ALA A 1 -2.15 -25.22 -40.11
N TYR A 2 -1.08 -25.76 -39.51
CA TYR A 2 -1.00 -25.95 -38.07
C TYR A 2 -0.65 -24.60 -37.44
N ALA A 3 -1.59 -24.00 -36.71
CA ALA A 3 -1.46 -22.66 -36.13
C ALA A 3 -1.73 -22.68 -34.62
N PRO A 4 -0.82 -23.26 -33.80
CA PRO A 4 -1.00 -23.31 -32.35
C PRO A 4 -1.23 -21.94 -31.74
N TYR A 5 -0.53 -20.89 -32.22
CA TYR A 5 -0.64 -19.51 -31.74
C TYR A 5 -2.08 -18.98 -31.68
N ALA A 6 -2.99 -19.53 -32.49
CA ALA A 6 -4.41 -19.20 -32.47
C ALA A 6 -5.06 -19.43 -31.09
N ILE A 7 -4.52 -20.34 -30.27
CA ILE A 7 -4.94 -20.55 -28.88
C ILE A 7 -4.76 -19.26 -28.06
N MET A 8 -3.65 -18.53 -28.24
CA MET A 8 -3.42 -17.24 -27.60
C MET A 8 -4.22 -16.13 -28.27
N GLU A 9 -4.20 -16.10 -29.60
CA GLU A 9 -4.85 -15.09 -30.45
C GLU A 9 -6.33 -14.90 -30.11
N ILE A 10 -7.07 -15.98 -29.84
CA ILE A 10 -8.50 -15.89 -29.46
C ILE A 10 -8.70 -14.94 -28.28
N PHE A 11 -7.81 -14.94 -27.29
CA PHE A 11 -7.92 -14.09 -26.11
C PHE A 11 -7.50 -12.65 -26.40
N VAL A 12 -6.50 -12.45 -27.25
CA VAL A 12 -6.10 -11.12 -27.73
C VAL A 12 -7.26 -10.47 -28.49
N LEU A 13 -7.87 -11.19 -29.43
CA LEU A 13 -9.04 -10.73 -30.17
C LEU A 13 -10.20 -10.42 -29.23
N MET A 14 -10.48 -11.27 -28.25
CA MET A 14 -11.51 -10.97 -27.24
C MET A 14 -11.19 -9.71 -26.44
N ALA A 15 -9.93 -9.46 -26.13
CA ALA A 15 -9.53 -8.27 -25.39
C ALA A 15 -9.67 -7.01 -26.24
N GLN A 16 -9.28 -7.06 -27.52
CA GLN A 16 -9.30 -5.93 -28.46
C GLN A 16 -10.70 -5.58 -28.99
N HIS A 17 -11.66 -6.50 -28.88
CA HIS A 17 -13.02 -6.38 -29.39
C HIS A 17 -14.06 -6.51 -28.27
N PRO A 18 -14.37 -5.42 -27.52
CA PRO A 18 -15.31 -5.43 -26.40
C PRO A 18 -16.73 -5.90 -26.74
N GLU A 19 -17.12 -5.83 -28.00
CA GLU A 19 -18.40 -6.34 -28.52
C GLU A 19 -18.50 -7.87 -28.48
N ILE A 20 -17.37 -8.57 -28.38
CA ILE A 20 -17.33 -10.04 -28.29
C ILE A 20 -17.87 -10.48 -26.93
N LYS A 21 -19.08 -11.07 -26.96
CA LYS A 21 -19.76 -11.60 -25.75
C LYS A 21 -19.12 -12.87 -25.19
N GLY A 22 -18.31 -13.58 -25.97
CA GLY A 22 -17.62 -14.78 -25.54
C GLY A 22 -17.34 -15.77 -26.67
N ILE A 23 -16.63 -16.84 -26.31
CA ILE A 23 -16.19 -17.89 -27.24
C ILE A 23 -17.34 -18.86 -27.51
N ARG A 24 -17.61 -19.17 -28.79
CA ARG A 24 -18.59 -20.19 -29.19
C ARG A 24 -18.22 -21.58 -28.63
N ALA A 25 -19.22 -22.38 -28.30
CA ALA A 25 -19.03 -23.69 -27.69
C ALA A 25 -18.16 -24.65 -28.53
N THR A 26 -18.25 -24.59 -29.85
CA THR A 26 -17.39 -25.35 -30.79
C THR A 26 -15.92 -24.99 -30.62
N THR A 27 -15.59 -23.70 -30.58
CA THR A 27 -14.24 -23.20 -30.37
C THR A 27 -13.72 -23.54 -28.97
N ILE A 28 -14.56 -23.46 -27.92
CA ILE A 28 -14.18 -23.90 -26.56
C ILE A 28 -13.82 -25.39 -26.54
N ARG A 29 -14.60 -26.25 -27.21
CA ARG A 29 -14.28 -27.68 -27.31
C ARG A 29 -12.96 -27.91 -28.02
N SER A 30 -12.71 -27.18 -29.12
CA SER A 30 -11.44 -27.25 -29.84
C SER A 30 -10.26 -26.81 -28.96
N LEU A 31 -10.39 -25.68 -28.25
CA LEU A 31 -9.39 -25.17 -27.33
C LEU A 31 -9.05 -26.21 -26.24
N ARG A 32 -10.07 -26.82 -25.64
CA ARG A 32 -9.88 -27.87 -24.62
C ARG A 32 -9.19 -29.10 -25.19
N ALA A 33 -9.53 -29.54 -26.39
CA ALA A 33 -8.90 -30.69 -27.03
C ALA A 33 -7.42 -30.43 -27.34
N HIS A 34 -7.06 -29.20 -27.71
CA HIS A 34 -5.73 -28.84 -28.19
C HIS A 34 -4.85 -28.10 -27.17
N ARG A 35 -5.28 -27.93 -25.92
CA ARG A 35 -4.46 -27.30 -24.85
C ARG A 35 -3.12 -28.02 -24.56
N HIS A 36 -3.00 -29.28 -25.00
CA HIS A 36 -1.76 -30.04 -24.90
C HIS A 36 -0.64 -29.49 -25.81
N LEU A 37 -1.00 -28.69 -26.81
CA LEU A 37 -0.07 -27.97 -27.68
C LEU A 37 0.61 -26.77 -27.00
N ILE A 38 0.20 -26.41 -25.77
CA ILE A 38 0.85 -25.37 -24.97
C ILE A 38 2.05 -26.02 -24.25
N ASP A 39 3.09 -26.32 -25.02
CA ASP A 39 4.37 -26.87 -24.58
C ASP A 39 5.48 -25.79 -24.58
N ASP A 40 6.74 -26.20 -24.42
CA ASP A 40 7.88 -25.25 -24.41
C ASP A 40 8.07 -24.57 -25.76
N ALA A 41 7.83 -25.28 -26.87
CA ALA A 41 7.90 -24.70 -28.21
C ALA A 41 6.88 -23.58 -28.34
N PHE A 42 5.62 -23.81 -27.94
CA PHE A 42 4.59 -22.79 -27.90
C PHE A 42 4.94 -21.61 -26.99
N ARG A 43 5.49 -21.86 -25.80
CA ARG A 43 5.87 -20.80 -24.84
C ARG A 43 7.03 -19.94 -25.33
N SER A 44 7.89 -20.47 -26.20
CA SER A 44 9.04 -19.80 -26.81
C SER A 44 8.75 -19.19 -28.19
N ASP A 45 7.57 -19.45 -28.77
CA ASP A 45 7.20 -18.96 -30.09
C ASP A 45 7.02 -17.43 -30.07
N LEU A 46 7.69 -16.74 -31.00
CA LEU A 46 7.69 -15.28 -31.07
C LEU A 46 6.30 -14.69 -31.32
N ALA A 47 5.45 -15.36 -32.11
CA ALA A 47 4.09 -14.90 -32.32
C ALA A 47 3.28 -14.99 -31.02
N VAL A 48 3.46 -16.08 -30.25
CA VAL A 48 2.78 -16.26 -28.97
C VAL A 48 3.24 -15.24 -27.92
N THR A 49 4.55 -15.02 -27.77
CA THR A 49 5.07 -14.04 -26.79
C THR A 49 4.63 -12.62 -27.15
N THR A 50 4.62 -12.29 -28.44
CA THR A 50 4.13 -11.00 -28.95
C THR A 50 2.65 -10.83 -28.64
N LEU A 51 1.81 -11.82 -28.97
CA LEU A 51 0.38 -11.80 -28.67
C LEU A 51 0.09 -11.65 -27.17
N PHE A 52 0.85 -12.30 -26.29
CA PHE A 52 0.67 -12.13 -24.85
C PHE A 52 1.04 -10.72 -24.38
N MET A 53 2.10 -10.11 -24.92
CA MET A 53 2.43 -8.72 -24.61
C MET A 53 1.39 -7.74 -25.16
N GLU A 54 0.82 -8.00 -26.34
CA GLU A 54 -0.32 -7.23 -26.87
C GLU A 54 -1.54 -7.32 -25.96
N LEU A 55 -1.83 -8.52 -25.43
CA LEU A 55 -2.89 -8.72 -24.44
C LEU A 55 -2.70 -7.81 -23.21
N LEU A 56 -1.49 -7.78 -22.64
CA LEU A 56 -1.19 -6.96 -21.45
C LEU A 56 -1.28 -5.45 -21.73
N ARG A 57 -1.06 -5.02 -22.97
CA ARG A 57 -1.14 -3.61 -23.39
C ARG A 57 -2.54 -3.17 -23.80
N THR A 58 -3.50 -4.09 -23.83
CA THR A 58 -4.86 -3.78 -24.27
C THR A 58 -5.57 -2.89 -23.23
N PRO A 59 -6.21 -1.78 -23.62
CA PRO A 59 -6.81 -0.79 -22.71
C PRO A 59 -8.15 -1.22 -22.06
N HIS A 60 -8.37 -2.53 -21.90
CA HIS A 60 -9.63 -3.11 -21.44
C HIS A 60 -9.46 -3.86 -20.11
N ALA A 61 -10.55 -4.47 -19.63
CA ALA A 61 -10.60 -5.25 -18.39
C ALA A 61 -9.77 -6.54 -18.51
N LEU A 62 -8.45 -6.40 -18.38
CA LEU A 62 -7.47 -7.48 -18.51
C LEU A 62 -7.78 -8.65 -17.56
N ASP A 63 -8.30 -8.36 -16.37
CA ASP A 63 -8.77 -9.35 -15.39
C ASP A 63 -9.80 -10.31 -15.97
N LYS A 64 -10.73 -9.83 -16.82
CA LYS A 64 -11.74 -10.68 -17.47
C LYS A 64 -11.12 -11.63 -18.47
N THR A 65 -10.18 -11.14 -19.28
CA THR A 65 -9.52 -11.96 -20.30
C THR A 65 -8.61 -13.01 -19.65
N LEU A 66 -7.80 -12.62 -18.66
CA LEU A 66 -6.98 -13.55 -17.90
C LEU A 66 -7.83 -14.58 -17.13
N SER A 67 -8.97 -14.17 -16.59
CA SER A 67 -9.94 -15.10 -15.98
C SER A 67 -10.51 -16.10 -16.98
N ALA A 68 -10.78 -15.68 -18.22
CA ALA A 68 -11.20 -16.59 -19.29
C ALA A 68 -10.09 -17.56 -19.68
N MET A 69 -8.84 -17.09 -19.81
CA MET A 69 -7.68 -17.94 -20.05
C MET A 69 -7.48 -18.96 -18.92
N LYS A 70 -7.62 -18.53 -17.66
CA LYS A 70 -7.58 -19.40 -16.48
C LYS A 70 -8.68 -20.46 -16.51
N LYS A 71 -9.93 -20.06 -16.79
CA LYS A 71 -11.09 -20.97 -16.88
C LYS A 71 -10.89 -22.10 -17.90
N TYR A 72 -10.17 -21.83 -18.98
CA TYR A 72 -9.87 -22.84 -20.00
C TYR A 72 -8.49 -23.50 -19.84
N ASN A 73 -7.80 -23.23 -18.73
CA ASN A 73 -6.45 -23.68 -18.41
C ASN A 73 -5.42 -23.35 -19.50
N VAL A 74 -5.61 -22.22 -20.20
CA VAL A 74 -4.63 -21.65 -21.13
C VAL A 74 -3.60 -20.86 -20.34
N LEU A 75 -4.04 -20.05 -19.36
CA LEU A 75 -3.14 -19.24 -18.54
C LEU A 75 -2.16 -20.10 -17.75
N GLY A 76 -2.65 -21.09 -16.99
CA GLY A 76 -1.78 -21.95 -16.17
C GLY A 76 -0.87 -22.90 -16.98
N ARG A 77 -1.16 -23.12 -18.26
CA ARG A 77 -0.25 -23.84 -19.17
C ARG A 77 0.77 -22.92 -19.82
N TYR A 78 0.38 -21.68 -20.11
CA TYR A 78 1.27 -20.68 -20.70
C TYR A 78 2.28 -20.13 -19.69
N LEU A 79 1.81 -19.97 -18.44
CA LEU A 79 2.56 -19.56 -17.25
C LEU A 79 2.57 -20.74 -16.26
N PRO A 80 3.47 -21.73 -16.39
CA PRO A 80 3.51 -22.90 -15.53
C PRO A 80 3.56 -22.56 -14.04
N GLU A 81 4.32 -21.55 -13.66
CA GLU A 81 4.41 -20.94 -12.33
C GLU A 81 3.04 -20.52 -11.80
N PHE A 82 2.24 -19.83 -12.62
CA PHE A 82 0.86 -19.48 -12.26
C PHE A 82 -0.02 -20.73 -12.18
N GLY A 83 0.22 -21.72 -13.05
CA GLY A 83 -0.49 -23.00 -13.04
C GLY A 83 -0.37 -23.75 -11.71
N GLN A 84 0.76 -23.62 -11.00
CA GLN A 84 1.01 -24.27 -9.71
C GLN A 84 0.19 -23.66 -8.57
N ILE A 85 -0.15 -22.38 -8.65
CA ILE A 85 -0.89 -21.65 -7.60
C ILE A 85 -2.42 -21.68 -7.79
N ILE A 86 -2.92 -22.27 -8.89
CA ILE A 86 -4.36 -22.37 -9.16
C ILE A 86 -5.03 -23.24 -8.09
N GLY A 87 -5.97 -22.65 -7.34
CA GLY A 87 -6.69 -23.36 -6.29
C GLY A 87 -5.91 -23.49 -4.98
N GLN A 88 -4.72 -22.90 -4.88
CA GLN A 88 -3.91 -22.96 -3.68
C GLN A 88 -4.44 -21.99 -2.62
N MET A 89 -4.86 -22.50 -1.47
CA MET A 89 -5.29 -21.66 -0.35
C MET A 89 -4.09 -21.02 0.35
N GLN A 90 -4.26 -19.78 0.78
CA GLN A 90 -3.33 -19.10 1.67
C GLN A 90 -3.80 -19.35 3.11
N HIS A 91 -2.97 -20.00 3.92
CA HIS A 91 -3.29 -20.30 5.32
C HIS A 91 -2.86 -19.14 6.23
N ASP A 92 -3.47 -17.97 6.07
CA ASP A 92 -3.30 -16.84 6.98
C ASP A 92 -4.62 -16.13 7.27
N LEU A 93 -4.61 -15.24 8.28
CA LEU A 93 -5.81 -14.58 8.81
C LEU A 93 -6.40 -13.51 7.88
N PHE A 94 -5.71 -13.15 6.80
CA PHE A 94 -6.06 -11.99 5.97
C PHE A 94 -6.55 -12.41 4.58
N HIS A 95 -6.10 -13.56 4.07
CA HIS A 95 -6.47 -14.05 2.75
C HIS A 95 -7.67 -15.00 2.79
N ILE A 96 -8.81 -14.50 2.32
CA ILE A 96 -10.04 -15.30 2.13
C ILE A 96 -10.12 -15.95 0.73
N PHE A 97 -9.11 -15.72 -0.13
CA PHE A 97 -9.06 -16.20 -1.50
C PHE A 97 -7.86 -17.13 -1.73
N THR A 98 -8.00 -18.06 -2.67
CA THR A 98 -6.85 -18.78 -3.23
C THR A 98 -5.88 -17.78 -3.87
N VAL A 99 -4.59 -18.13 -3.93
CA VAL A 99 -3.54 -17.26 -4.50
C VAL A 99 -3.94 -16.78 -5.90
N ASP A 100 -4.37 -17.67 -6.79
CA ASP A 100 -4.79 -17.31 -8.16
C ASP A 100 -6.02 -16.37 -8.20
N THR A 101 -6.97 -16.53 -7.28
CA THR A 101 -8.15 -15.67 -7.20
C THR A 101 -7.77 -14.30 -6.67
N HIS A 102 -6.89 -14.24 -5.67
CA HIS A 102 -6.31 -13.02 -5.16
C HIS A 102 -5.54 -12.27 -6.26
N THR A 103 -4.63 -12.92 -6.99
CA THR A 103 -3.90 -12.34 -8.12
C THR A 103 -4.84 -11.74 -9.17
N MET A 104 -5.92 -12.42 -9.56
CA MET A 104 -6.90 -11.85 -10.50
C MET A 104 -7.61 -10.61 -9.96
N ARG A 105 -7.84 -10.52 -8.63
CA ARG A 105 -8.40 -9.33 -8.00
C ARG A 105 -7.40 -8.16 -7.99
N VAL A 106 -6.11 -8.44 -7.77
CA VAL A 106 -5.05 -7.42 -7.89
C VAL A 106 -5.05 -6.82 -9.29
N ILE A 107 -5.05 -7.65 -10.34
CA ILE A 107 -5.12 -7.20 -11.73
C ILE A 107 -6.40 -6.40 -11.99
N ARG A 108 -7.55 -6.85 -11.47
CA ARG A 108 -8.82 -6.11 -11.59
C ARG A 108 -8.72 -4.71 -10.97
N ASN A 109 -8.10 -4.58 -9.80
CA ASN A 109 -7.91 -3.28 -9.16
C ASN A 109 -7.01 -2.37 -10.01
N MET A 110 -5.91 -2.89 -10.55
CA MET A 110 -5.03 -2.16 -11.47
C MET A 110 -5.79 -1.70 -12.73
N SER A 111 -6.57 -2.60 -13.35
CA SER A 111 -7.35 -2.28 -14.55
C SER A 111 -8.42 -1.22 -14.29
N ARG A 112 -9.12 -1.28 -13.14
CA ARG A 112 -10.10 -0.25 -12.75
C ARG A 112 -9.46 1.12 -12.48
N LEU A 113 -8.26 1.15 -11.90
CA LEU A 113 -7.50 2.39 -11.74
C LEU A 113 -7.11 2.97 -13.10
N ALA A 114 -6.64 2.12 -14.02
CA ALA A 114 -6.18 2.54 -15.35
C ALA A 114 -7.33 3.02 -16.25
N SER A 115 -8.51 2.39 -16.18
CA SER A 115 -9.70 2.77 -16.94
C SER A 115 -10.45 3.96 -16.34
N GLY A 116 -10.10 4.38 -15.12
CA GLY A 116 -10.79 5.44 -14.38
C GLY A 116 -12.14 5.02 -13.78
N GLU A 117 -12.54 3.74 -13.91
CA GLU A 117 -13.75 3.15 -13.32
C GLU A 117 -13.69 3.03 -11.78
N ALA A 118 -12.51 3.11 -11.18
CA ALA A 118 -12.38 3.28 -9.73
C ALA A 118 -12.96 4.66 -9.32
N GLY A 119 -13.77 4.69 -8.26
CA GLY A 119 -14.32 5.93 -7.71
C GLY A 119 -13.20 6.92 -7.40
N ALA A 120 -13.45 8.23 -7.54
CA ALA A 120 -12.46 9.24 -7.19
C ALA A 120 -12.03 9.14 -5.71
N ASP A 121 -12.94 8.67 -4.87
CA ASP A 121 -12.79 8.60 -3.42
C ASP A 121 -12.06 7.33 -2.94
N ASP A 122 -11.96 6.28 -3.76
CA ASP A 122 -11.38 5.00 -3.33
C ASP A 122 -9.85 5.10 -3.15
N PHE A 123 -9.13 5.71 -4.12
CA PHE A 123 -7.66 5.74 -4.17
C PHE A 123 -7.08 6.96 -4.93
N PRO A 124 -7.24 8.20 -4.43
CA PRO A 124 -6.96 9.41 -5.22
C PRO A 124 -5.48 9.58 -5.62
N LEU A 125 -4.53 9.10 -4.82
CA LEU A 125 -3.11 9.13 -5.18
C LEU A 125 -2.77 8.05 -6.22
N ALA A 126 -3.20 6.80 -6.03
CA ALA A 126 -2.91 5.71 -6.96
C ALA A 126 -3.50 6.00 -8.35
N LYS A 127 -4.73 6.52 -8.42
CA LYS A 127 -5.39 6.94 -9.67
C LYS A 127 -4.61 8.01 -10.43
N ARG A 128 -3.93 8.92 -9.72
CA ARG A 128 -3.09 9.95 -10.34
C ARG A 128 -1.71 9.43 -10.76
N LEU A 129 -1.16 8.45 -10.04
CA LEU A 129 0.14 7.87 -10.36
C LEU A 129 0.05 6.89 -11.54
N ILE A 130 -1.02 6.10 -11.63
CA ILE A 130 -1.16 5.08 -12.67
C ILE A 130 -1.16 5.68 -14.08
N THR A 131 -1.73 6.88 -14.25
CA THR A 131 -1.77 7.60 -15.54
C THR A 131 -0.41 8.19 -15.94
N ARG A 132 0.56 8.19 -15.03
CA ARG A 132 1.93 8.69 -15.23
C ARG A 132 2.95 7.57 -15.34
N LEU A 133 2.54 6.31 -15.18
CA LEU A 133 3.45 5.18 -15.32
C LEU A 133 3.96 5.10 -16.77
N PRO A 134 5.28 4.89 -16.97
CA PRO A 134 5.84 4.76 -18.31
C PRO A 134 5.25 3.60 -19.12
N LYS A 135 4.97 2.46 -18.46
CA LYS A 135 4.51 1.21 -19.09
C LYS A 135 3.57 0.45 -18.15
N LEU A 136 2.28 0.43 -18.47
CA LEU A 136 1.29 -0.22 -17.62
C LEU A 136 1.48 -1.75 -17.57
N GLU A 137 1.96 -2.35 -18.66
CA GLU A 137 2.23 -3.79 -18.72
C GLU A 137 3.25 -4.24 -17.66
N THR A 138 4.21 -3.39 -17.29
CA THR A 138 5.18 -3.67 -16.21
C THR A 138 4.49 -3.88 -14.88
N LEU A 139 3.48 -3.05 -14.57
CA LEU A 139 2.67 -3.18 -13.35
C LEU A 139 1.86 -4.47 -13.38
N TYR A 140 1.25 -4.82 -14.52
CA TYR A 140 0.48 -6.05 -14.66
C TYR A 140 1.35 -7.31 -14.53
N ILE A 141 2.57 -7.30 -15.08
CA ILE A 141 3.50 -8.42 -14.91
C ILE A 141 3.87 -8.55 -13.44
N ALA A 142 4.26 -7.46 -12.76
CA ALA A 142 4.54 -7.52 -11.32
C ALA A 142 3.33 -8.02 -10.51
N GLY A 143 2.11 -7.56 -10.84
CA GLY A 143 0.88 -8.04 -10.22
C GLY A 143 0.60 -9.53 -10.46
N LEU A 144 0.92 -10.08 -11.63
CA LEU A 144 0.78 -11.51 -11.93
C LEU A 144 1.77 -12.36 -11.13
N TYR A 145 2.96 -11.83 -10.83
CA TYR A 145 4.07 -12.59 -10.26
C TYR A 145 4.31 -12.37 -8.76
N HIS A 146 3.75 -11.31 -8.15
CA HIS A 146 4.05 -10.94 -6.75
C HIS A 146 3.97 -12.11 -5.76
N ASP A 147 2.98 -12.98 -5.95
CA ASP A 147 2.67 -14.11 -5.08
C ASP A 147 2.86 -15.49 -5.74
N VAL A 148 3.40 -15.55 -6.96
CA VAL A 148 3.35 -16.76 -7.81
C VAL A 148 4.18 -17.93 -7.29
N ALA A 149 5.10 -17.67 -6.37
CA ALA A 149 5.96 -18.68 -5.76
C ALA A 149 5.48 -19.13 -4.36
N LYS A 150 4.28 -18.73 -3.91
CA LYS A 150 3.74 -19.17 -2.62
C LYS A 150 3.67 -20.70 -2.53
N GLY A 151 4.11 -21.24 -1.40
CA GLY A 151 4.11 -22.69 -1.13
C GLY A 151 5.24 -23.50 -1.76
N ARG A 152 6.23 -22.86 -2.41
CA ARG A 152 7.42 -23.54 -2.94
C ARG A 152 8.53 -23.78 -1.91
N GLY A 153 8.38 -23.26 -0.68
CA GLY A 153 9.42 -23.24 0.35
C GLY A 153 10.46 -22.15 0.11
N GLY A 154 10.99 -21.53 1.17
CA GLY A 154 11.82 -20.32 1.05
C GLY A 154 11.01 -19.02 0.96
N ASP A 155 11.67 -17.91 0.63
CA ASP A 155 11.01 -16.62 0.43
C ASP A 155 10.34 -16.56 -0.94
N HIS A 156 9.01 -16.47 -0.94
CA HIS A 156 8.21 -16.41 -2.17
C HIS A 156 8.46 -15.15 -2.99
N SER A 157 8.89 -14.06 -2.37
CA SER A 157 9.17 -12.80 -3.07
C SER A 157 10.45 -12.93 -3.90
N GLU A 158 11.49 -13.52 -3.32
CA GLU A 158 12.77 -13.80 -4.02
C GLU A 158 12.56 -14.81 -5.15
N LEU A 159 11.86 -15.92 -4.88
CA LEU A 159 11.57 -16.93 -5.89
C LEU A 159 10.68 -16.40 -7.02
N GLY A 160 9.66 -15.61 -6.67
CA GLY A 160 8.79 -14.96 -7.65
C GLY A 160 9.54 -13.96 -8.52
N ALA A 161 10.54 -13.26 -7.98
CA ALA A 161 11.37 -12.33 -8.73
C ALA A 161 12.22 -13.04 -9.79
N VAL A 162 12.73 -14.23 -9.48
CA VAL A 162 13.42 -15.10 -10.45
C VAL A 162 12.47 -15.51 -11.58
N ASP A 163 11.28 -16.02 -11.23
CA ASP A 163 10.26 -16.41 -12.22
C ASP A 163 9.88 -15.21 -13.13
N ALA A 164 9.70 -14.02 -12.53
CA ALA A 164 9.35 -12.82 -13.26
C ALA A 164 10.47 -12.35 -14.20
N ALA A 165 11.74 -12.47 -13.78
CA ALA A 165 12.90 -12.16 -14.62
C ALA A 165 12.97 -13.09 -15.84
N GLU A 166 12.72 -14.40 -15.64
CA GLU A 166 12.68 -15.39 -16.72
C GLU A 166 11.53 -15.10 -17.70
N PHE A 167 10.35 -14.74 -17.19
CA PHE A 167 9.23 -14.29 -17.99
C PHE A 167 9.62 -13.08 -18.85
N CYS A 168 10.22 -12.05 -18.26
CA CYS A 168 10.62 -10.84 -18.99
C CYS A 168 11.62 -11.15 -20.10
N LYS A 169 12.61 -12.01 -19.85
CA LYS A 169 13.58 -12.47 -20.87
C LYS A 169 12.89 -13.21 -22.01
N ARG A 170 12.00 -14.16 -21.69
CA ARG A 170 11.21 -14.93 -22.68
C ARG A 170 10.33 -14.03 -23.56
N HIS A 171 9.86 -12.91 -23.03
CA HIS A 171 9.02 -11.94 -23.74
C HIS A 171 9.81 -10.76 -24.33
N HIS A 172 11.14 -10.85 -24.35
CA HIS A 172 12.02 -9.83 -24.95
C HIS A 172 11.83 -8.42 -24.36
N LEU A 173 11.52 -8.32 -23.06
CA LEU A 173 11.53 -7.05 -22.36
C LEU A 173 12.97 -6.53 -22.21
N SER A 174 13.12 -5.21 -22.12
CA SER A 174 14.42 -4.60 -21.89
C SER A 174 14.99 -5.02 -20.52
N GLU A 175 16.31 -4.98 -20.38
CA GLU A 175 16.97 -5.24 -19.09
C GLU A 175 16.45 -4.31 -17.99
N ARG A 176 16.23 -3.03 -18.34
CA ARG A 176 15.66 -2.04 -17.43
C ARG A 176 14.26 -2.42 -16.94
N ASP A 177 13.37 -2.86 -17.82
CA ASP A 177 12.02 -3.28 -17.43
C ASP A 177 12.07 -4.58 -16.62
N THR A 178 12.96 -5.50 -17.00
CA THR A 178 13.18 -6.78 -16.30
C THR A 178 13.61 -6.54 -14.86
N GLN A 179 14.59 -5.65 -14.64
CA GLN A 179 15.05 -5.28 -13.29
C GLN A 179 13.93 -4.64 -12.48
N LEU A 180 13.14 -3.73 -13.07
CA LEU A 180 12.01 -3.11 -12.39
C LEU A 180 10.94 -4.14 -11.99
N VAL A 181 10.52 -5.02 -12.90
CA VAL A 181 9.54 -6.08 -12.59
C VAL A 181 10.06 -6.98 -11.47
N SER A 182 11.28 -7.48 -11.60
CA SER A 182 11.87 -8.41 -10.63
C SER A 182 11.97 -7.76 -9.26
N TRP A 183 12.45 -6.51 -9.20
CA TRP A 183 12.54 -5.73 -7.97
C TRP A 183 11.16 -5.49 -7.34
N LEU A 184 10.12 -5.20 -8.15
CA LEU A 184 8.76 -5.01 -7.64
C LEU A 184 8.19 -6.28 -7.03
N VAL A 185 8.43 -7.44 -7.65
CA VAL A 185 8.00 -8.75 -7.12
C VAL A 185 8.75 -9.08 -5.83
N GLU A 186 10.07 -8.89 -5.82
CA GLU A 186 10.90 -9.12 -4.63
C GLU A 186 10.50 -8.22 -3.45
N ASN A 187 10.17 -6.96 -3.73
CA ASN A 187 9.92 -5.94 -2.71
C ASN A 187 8.43 -5.60 -2.53
N HIS A 188 7.49 -6.42 -3.03
CA HIS A 188 6.06 -6.08 -3.03
C HIS A 188 5.49 -5.85 -1.61
N LEU A 189 6.08 -6.50 -0.60
CA LEU A 189 5.71 -6.31 0.81
C LEU A 189 6.39 -5.11 1.48
N LEU A 190 7.46 -4.55 0.92
CA LEU A 190 8.31 -3.55 1.57
C LEU A 190 7.51 -2.33 2.05
N MET A 191 6.62 -1.81 1.20
CA MET A 191 5.82 -0.63 1.53
C MET A 191 4.76 -0.92 2.59
N SER A 192 4.03 -2.04 2.45
CA SER A 192 2.99 -2.41 3.41
C SER A 192 3.59 -2.68 4.80
N MET A 193 4.71 -3.39 4.86
CA MET A 193 5.43 -3.72 6.09
C MET A 193 6.02 -2.47 6.75
N THR A 194 6.60 -1.56 5.97
CA THR A 194 7.13 -0.30 6.51
C THR A 194 6.01 0.58 7.05
N ALA A 195 4.92 0.74 6.30
CA ALA A 195 3.80 1.59 6.72
C ALA A 195 3.07 1.06 7.96
N GLN A 196 3.00 -0.26 8.16
CA GLN A 196 2.21 -0.88 9.23
C GLN A 196 3.02 -1.27 10.47
N ARG A 197 4.33 -1.47 10.35
CA ARG A 197 5.16 -2.01 11.45
C ARG A 197 6.28 -1.09 11.91
N LYS A 198 6.47 0.06 11.27
CA LYS A 198 7.50 1.03 11.65
C LYS A 198 6.87 2.39 11.85
N ASP A 199 7.54 3.23 12.63
CA ASP A 199 7.14 4.62 12.78
C ASP A 199 7.50 5.39 11.50
N ILE A 200 6.50 5.69 10.67
CA ILE A 200 6.66 6.45 9.43
C ILE A 200 6.72 7.98 9.64
N SER A 201 6.77 8.42 10.90
CA SER A 201 7.10 9.80 11.26
C SER A 201 8.61 10.00 11.49
N ASP A 202 9.33 8.91 11.81
CA ASP A 202 10.77 8.94 12.02
C ASP A 202 11.54 9.21 10.71
N PRO A 203 12.31 10.31 10.63
CA PRO A 203 13.14 10.62 9.47
C PRO A 203 14.11 9.51 9.07
N ASP A 204 14.64 8.74 10.02
CA ASP A 204 15.59 7.66 9.76
C ASP A 204 14.91 6.46 9.07
N ILE A 205 13.67 6.14 9.47
CA ILE A 205 12.85 5.11 8.81
C ILE A 205 12.47 5.54 7.40
N ILE A 206 12.02 6.78 7.23
CA ILE A 206 11.72 7.35 5.91
C ILE A 206 12.95 7.29 5.02
N GLN A 207 14.12 7.65 5.55
CA GLN A 207 15.38 7.64 4.82
C GLN A 207 15.80 6.22 4.41
N ALA A 208 15.70 5.25 5.32
CA ALA A 208 16.00 3.86 5.04
C ALA A 208 15.09 3.29 3.94
N PHE A 209 13.79 3.59 4.01
CA PHE A 209 12.83 3.22 2.97
C PHE A 209 13.16 3.90 1.63
N ALA A 210 13.46 5.20 1.63
CA ALA A 210 13.83 5.93 0.42
C ALA A 210 15.12 5.41 -0.22
N ARG A 211 16.13 5.03 0.58
CA ARG A 211 17.37 4.39 0.11
C ARG A 211 17.14 3.04 -0.56
N ALA A 212 16.13 2.30 -0.12
CA ALA A 212 15.74 1.04 -0.75
C ALA A 212 15.08 1.25 -2.12
N MET A 213 14.62 2.46 -2.46
CA MET A 213 14.00 2.77 -3.76
C MET A 213 15.07 3.15 -4.79
N PRO A 214 15.29 2.37 -5.87
CA PRO A 214 16.29 2.73 -6.87
C PRO A 214 15.95 3.99 -7.67
N SER A 215 14.65 4.34 -7.80
CA SER A 215 14.21 5.58 -8.46
C SER A 215 12.78 5.96 -8.10
N GLN A 216 12.37 7.18 -8.47
CA GLN A 216 10.96 7.62 -8.35
C GLN A 216 9.98 6.67 -9.05
N ALA A 217 10.38 6.06 -10.17
CA ALA A 217 9.52 5.11 -10.87
C ALA A 217 9.25 3.89 -9.99
N HIS A 218 10.26 3.31 -9.33
CA HIS A 218 10.07 2.17 -8.42
C HIS A 218 9.08 2.50 -7.30
N LEU A 219 9.20 3.70 -6.71
CA LEU A 219 8.27 4.17 -5.68
C LEU A 219 6.83 4.29 -6.22
N ASP A 220 6.65 4.81 -7.43
CA ASP A 220 5.32 4.96 -8.05
C ASP A 220 4.68 3.60 -8.36
N TYR A 221 5.44 2.66 -8.94
CA TYR A 221 4.94 1.29 -9.21
C TYR A 221 4.65 0.53 -7.92
N LEU A 222 5.55 0.59 -6.93
CA LEU A 222 5.39 -0.12 -5.65
C LEU A 222 4.15 0.38 -4.91
N TYR A 223 3.94 1.69 -4.84
CA TYR A 223 2.75 2.26 -4.21
C TYR A 223 1.46 1.74 -4.84
N ILE A 224 1.37 1.75 -6.18
CA ILE A 224 0.17 1.27 -6.87
C ILE A 224 -0.02 -0.24 -6.65
N LEU A 225 1.04 -1.03 -6.76
CA LEU A 225 1.01 -2.47 -6.51
C LEU A 225 0.50 -2.77 -5.09
N THR A 226 1.07 -2.13 -4.07
CA THR A 226 0.67 -2.30 -2.67
C THR A 226 -0.78 -1.91 -2.41
N VAL A 227 -1.25 -0.79 -3.00
CA VAL A 227 -2.65 -0.38 -2.87
C VAL A 227 -3.60 -1.40 -3.52
N CYS A 228 -3.27 -1.88 -4.72
CA CYS A 228 -4.08 -2.89 -5.42
C CYS A 228 -4.08 -4.24 -4.71
N ASP A 229 -2.95 -4.63 -4.12
CA ASP A 229 -2.75 -5.86 -3.37
C ASP A 229 -3.57 -5.87 -2.07
N ILE A 230 -3.36 -4.88 -1.19
CA ILE A 230 -4.08 -4.80 0.09
C ILE A 230 -5.60 -4.76 -0.14
N SER A 231 -6.07 -3.99 -1.13
CA SER A 231 -7.50 -3.92 -1.47
C SER A 231 -8.06 -5.20 -2.12
N ALA A 232 -7.20 -6.08 -2.62
CA ALA A 232 -7.58 -7.37 -3.19
C ALA A 232 -7.71 -8.50 -2.14
N THR A 233 -7.13 -8.36 -0.95
CA THR A 233 -7.16 -9.37 0.13
C THR A 233 -8.57 -9.54 0.73
N ASN A 234 -9.02 -8.58 1.54
CA ASN A 234 -10.34 -8.55 2.18
C ASN A 234 -10.89 -7.12 2.13
N PRO A 235 -12.11 -6.89 1.60
CA PRO A 235 -12.71 -5.55 1.54
C PRO A 235 -12.77 -4.81 2.89
N LYS A 236 -12.86 -5.53 4.02
CA LYS A 236 -12.86 -4.92 5.37
C LYS A 236 -11.47 -4.44 5.82
N LEU A 237 -10.40 -4.91 5.18
CA LEU A 237 -9.03 -4.57 5.53
C LEU A 237 -8.58 -3.25 4.91
N TRP A 238 -9.25 -2.76 3.87
CA TRP A 238 -8.98 -1.44 3.33
C TRP A 238 -9.82 -0.41 4.06
N ASN A 239 -9.17 0.49 4.79
CA ASN A 239 -9.82 1.61 5.46
C ASN A 239 -9.04 2.91 5.21
N THR A 240 -9.67 4.02 5.54
CA THR A 240 -9.14 5.37 5.38
C THR A 240 -7.80 5.58 6.11
N TRP A 241 -7.62 4.99 7.28
CA TRP A 241 -6.37 5.06 8.04
C TRP A 241 -5.20 4.34 7.35
N ARG A 242 -5.37 3.11 6.85
CA ARG A 242 -4.29 2.45 6.08
C ARG A 242 -3.95 3.22 4.82
N ALA A 243 -4.96 3.81 4.17
CA ALA A 243 -4.75 4.67 3.02
C ALA A 243 -3.91 5.92 3.37
N SER A 244 -4.10 6.51 4.56
CA SER A 244 -3.32 7.67 5.01
C SER A 244 -1.87 7.29 5.30
N LEU A 245 -1.61 6.16 5.97
CA LEU A 245 -0.25 5.68 6.25
C LEU A 245 0.57 5.46 4.97
N LEU A 246 0.00 4.75 3.99
CA LEU A 246 0.66 4.51 2.70
C LEU A 246 0.95 5.83 1.97
N ARG A 247 0.00 6.77 2.02
CA ARG A 247 0.12 8.09 1.37
C ARG A 247 1.22 8.92 2.04
N GLN A 248 1.27 8.97 3.37
CA GLN A 248 2.29 9.66 4.14
C GLN A 248 3.67 9.11 3.78
N LEU A 249 3.86 7.80 3.88
CA LEU A 249 5.14 7.16 3.53
C LEU A 249 5.56 7.47 2.10
N TYR A 250 4.63 7.41 1.14
CA TYR A 250 4.91 7.77 -0.26
C TYR A 250 5.39 9.23 -0.40
N VAL A 251 4.69 10.18 0.22
CA VAL A 251 4.99 11.61 0.10
C VAL A 251 6.35 11.94 0.71
N GLU A 252 6.65 11.41 1.90
CA GLU A 252 7.93 11.65 2.55
C GLU A 252 9.09 10.96 1.85
N ALA A 253 8.90 9.70 1.40
CA ALA A 253 9.91 9.00 0.59
C ALA A 253 10.21 9.74 -0.72
N LYS A 254 9.18 10.29 -1.37
CA LYS A 254 9.34 11.12 -2.57
C LYS A 254 10.13 12.39 -2.31
N ARG A 255 9.93 13.05 -1.17
CA ARG A 255 10.72 14.22 -0.77
C ARG A 255 12.17 13.83 -0.49
N ALA A 256 12.40 12.71 0.21
CA ALA A 256 13.74 12.19 0.47
C ALA A 256 14.49 11.87 -0.83
N LEU A 257 13.86 11.17 -1.78
CA LEU A 257 14.45 10.90 -3.10
C LEU A 257 14.83 12.16 -3.88
N ARG A 258 14.01 13.22 -3.80
CA ARG A 258 14.30 14.51 -4.47
C ARG A 258 15.46 15.27 -3.83
N ARG A 259 15.63 15.18 -2.51
CA ARG A 259 16.76 15.77 -1.79
C ARG A 259 18.07 15.02 -2.03
N GLY A 260 17.98 13.76 -2.44
CA GLY A 260 19.08 12.82 -2.55
C GLY A 260 19.22 11.97 -1.28
N THR A 261 19.43 10.67 -1.45
CA THR A 261 19.48 9.70 -0.34
C THR A 261 20.74 9.76 0.52
N ASP A 262 21.71 10.58 0.10
CA ASP A 262 22.99 10.80 0.77
C ASP A 262 22.99 12.03 1.69
N ASN A 263 21.94 12.84 1.63
CA ASN A 263 21.75 13.99 2.53
C ASN A 263 20.54 13.74 3.45
N PRO A 264 20.69 12.85 4.45
CA PRO A 264 19.61 12.54 5.38
C PRO A 264 19.25 13.78 6.19
N VAL A 265 17.96 13.91 6.49
CA VAL A 265 17.52 14.87 7.51
C VAL A 265 18.01 14.33 8.85
N ASN A 266 18.83 15.10 9.55
CA ASN A 266 19.23 14.72 10.89
C ASN A 266 18.02 14.80 11.83
N ARG A 267 17.76 13.72 12.56
CA ARG A 267 16.64 13.61 13.51
C ARG A 267 16.61 14.76 14.52
N GLN A 268 17.75 15.15 15.08
CA GLN A 268 17.84 16.27 16.03
C GLN A 268 17.60 17.63 15.37
N ASP A 269 18.06 17.81 14.13
CA ASP A 269 17.78 19.04 13.36
C ASP A 269 16.28 19.19 13.10
N TRP A 270 15.59 18.08 12.76
CA TRP A 270 14.15 18.06 12.57
C TRP A 270 13.39 18.40 13.85
N ILE A 271 13.71 17.73 14.97
CA ILE A 271 13.09 18.01 16.28
C ILE A 271 13.25 19.49 16.64
N ARG A 272 14.45 20.04 16.46
CA ARG A 272 14.72 21.46 16.71
C ARG A 272 13.89 22.38 15.81
N ALA A 273 13.79 22.08 14.52
CA ALA A 273 12.97 22.86 13.59
C ALA A 273 11.48 22.79 13.95
N THR A 274 10.96 21.60 14.26
CA THR A 274 9.56 21.41 14.71
C THR A 274 9.28 22.22 15.97
N ARG A 275 10.18 22.18 16.96
CA ARG A 275 10.05 22.97 18.20
C ARG A 275 10.02 24.46 17.91
N GLU A 276 10.90 24.96 17.06
CA GLU A 276 10.96 26.37 16.71
C GLU A 276 9.68 26.84 15.98
N GLU A 277 9.22 26.08 14.98
CA GLU A 277 7.99 26.41 14.24
C GLU A 277 6.75 26.34 15.14
N ALA A 278 6.63 25.32 16.00
CA ALA A 278 5.53 25.20 16.94
C ALA A 278 5.54 26.34 17.98
N ARG A 279 6.72 26.76 18.46
CA ARG A 279 6.86 27.95 19.34
C ARG A 279 6.35 29.21 18.67
N GLN A 280 6.68 29.43 17.41
CA GLN A 280 6.20 30.60 16.67
C GLN A 280 4.67 30.63 16.58
N ILE A 281 4.02 29.48 16.35
CA ILE A 281 2.55 29.36 16.35
C ILE A 281 1.98 29.67 17.74
N LEU A 282 2.61 29.18 18.81
CA LEU A 282 2.18 29.37 20.20
C LEU A 282 2.35 30.82 20.67
N HIS A 283 3.44 31.48 20.29
CA HIS A 283 3.64 32.90 20.58
C HIS A 283 2.60 33.78 19.91
N ALA A 284 2.18 33.45 18.68
CA ALA A 284 1.09 34.15 18.02
C ALA A 284 -0.25 34.02 18.78
N GLN A 285 -0.38 33.05 19.68
CA GLN A 285 -1.51 32.84 20.59
C GLN A 285 -1.28 33.43 22.00
N ASN A 286 -0.20 34.20 22.19
CA ASN A 286 0.22 34.80 23.47
C ASN A 286 0.63 33.81 24.57
N ILE A 287 1.12 32.63 24.19
CA ILE A 287 1.69 31.66 25.14
C ILE A 287 3.18 31.95 25.32
N THR A 288 3.65 32.00 26.58
CA THR A 288 5.05 32.34 26.91
C THR A 288 5.97 31.13 26.84
N ASP A 289 7.27 31.36 26.68
CA ASP A 289 8.28 30.29 26.66
C ASP A 289 8.23 29.42 27.92
N GLU A 290 8.01 30.01 29.10
CA GLU A 290 7.91 29.25 30.34
C GLU A 290 6.73 28.28 30.33
N GLN A 291 5.58 28.69 29.79
CA GLN A 291 4.40 27.83 29.69
C GLN A 291 4.64 26.68 28.70
N ILE A 292 5.27 26.98 27.56
CA ILE A 292 5.63 25.98 26.55
C ILE A 292 6.61 24.96 27.13
N ASP A 293 7.68 25.43 27.77
CA ASP A 293 8.71 24.57 28.35
C ASP A 293 8.20 23.71 29.50
N GLN A 294 7.20 24.20 30.25
CA GLN A 294 6.58 23.41 31.30
C GLN A 294 5.86 22.18 30.74
N VAL A 295 5.18 22.33 29.60
CA VAL A 295 4.54 21.21 28.89
C VAL A 295 5.59 20.34 28.19
N TRP A 296 6.56 20.95 27.50
CA TRP A 296 7.51 20.19 26.68
C TRP A 296 8.55 19.40 27.47
N LYS A 297 8.66 19.64 28.79
CA LYS A 297 9.44 18.80 29.72
C LYS A 297 8.75 17.49 30.08
N THR A 298 7.43 17.37 29.90
CA THR A 298 6.67 16.16 30.26
C THR A 298 6.54 15.17 29.10
N VAL A 299 7.05 15.55 27.92
CA VAL A 299 7.05 14.72 26.70
C VAL A 299 8.47 14.41 26.25
N ASP A 300 8.64 13.30 25.54
CA ASP A 300 9.93 12.90 24.97
C ASP A 300 10.20 13.58 23.61
N GLU A 301 11.29 13.18 22.97
CA GLU A 301 11.65 13.68 21.64
C GLU A 301 10.73 13.17 20.52
N ASP A 302 10.15 11.97 20.66
CA ASP A 302 9.32 11.32 19.64
C ASP A 302 8.01 12.08 19.44
N TYR A 303 7.51 12.74 20.50
CA TYR A 303 6.41 13.70 20.42
C TYR A 303 6.59 14.76 19.30
N PHE A 304 7.83 15.20 19.05
CA PHE A 304 8.14 16.23 18.04
C PHE A 304 8.40 15.67 16.62
N LEU A 305 8.40 14.34 16.48
CA LEU A 305 8.51 13.67 15.18
C LEU A 305 7.12 13.27 14.66
N GLN A 306 6.25 12.89 15.58
CA GLN A 306 5.02 12.16 15.31
C GLN A 306 3.85 13.00 14.81
N ASP A 307 3.78 14.26 15.23
CA ASP A 307 2.67 15.18 14.97
C ASP A 307 3.14 16.40 14.17
N SER A 308 2.21 17.04 13.44
CA SER A 308 2.54 18.28 12.72
C SER A 308 2.77 19.45 13.68
N THR A 309 3.49 20.48 13.25
CA THR A 309 3.74 21.69 14.07
C THR A 309 2.45 22.37 14.53
N VAL A 310 1.40 22.33 13.70
CA VAL A 310 0.06 22.84 14.03
C VAL A 310 -0.60 22.00 15.12
N ASP A 311 -0.42 20.67 15.08
CA ASP A 311 -1.00 19.75 16.06
C ASP A 311 -0.30 19.87 17.41
N ILE A 312 1.03 19.93 17.39
CA ILE A 312 1.84 20.17 18.60
C ILE A 312 1.46 21.49 19.24
N ALA A 313 1.31 22.56 18.46
CA ALA A 313 0.89 23.86 18.98
C ALA A 313 -0.55 23.81 19.55
N TRP A 314 -1.48 23.16 18.87
CA TRP A 314 -2.85 22.99 19.36
C TRP A 314 -2.92 22.22 20.68
N GLN A 315 -2.22 21.08 20.77
CA GLN A 315 -2.13 20.27 21.99
C GLN A 315 -1.49 21.06 23.14
N THR A 316 -0.37 21.71 22.87
CA THR A 316 0.34 22.52 23.87
C THR A 316 -0.55 23.65 24.40
N ALA A 317 -1.24 24.38 23.51
CA ALA A 317 -2.14 25.47 23.90
C ALA A 317 -3.31 24.99 24.76
N ALA A 318 -3.88 23.81 24.43
CA ALA A 318 -4.94 23.21 25.22
C ALA A 318 -4.46 22.78 26.62
N ILE A 319 -3.27 22.16 26.72
CA ILE A 319 -2.67 21.76 27.99
C ILE A 319 -2.37 23.00 28.87
N VAL A 320 -1.80 24.06 28.28
CA VAL A 320 -1.55 25.32 29.00
C VAL A 320 -2.84 25.95 29.51
N SER A 321 -3.90 25.91 28.71
CA SER A 321 -5.22 26.45 29.09
C SER A 321 -5.91 25.64 30.19
N HIS A 322 -5.66 24.33 30.22
CA HIS A 322 -6.18 23.41 31.22
C HIS A 322 -5.52 23.60 32.60
N GLY A 323 -4.24 23.95 32.64
CA GLY A 323 -3.53 24.32 33.87
C GLY A 323 -3.48 23.18 34.90
N ASP A 324 -3.82 23.49 36.15
CA ASP A 324 -3.78 22.55 37.29
C ASP A 324 -5.13 21.85 37.57
N ASP A 325 -6.05 21.87 36.61
CA ASP A 325 -7.32 21.16 36.75
C ASP A 325 -7.07 19.65 36.98
N PRO A 326 -7.66 19.05 38.03
CA PRO A 326 -7.45 17.63 38.32
C PRO A 326 -8.21 16.69 37.38
N ASP A 327 -9.18 17.18 36.61
CA ASP A 327 -9.97 16.37 35.68
C ASP A 327 -9.18 16.08 34.38
N PRO A 328 -9.44 14.97 33.68
CA PRO A 328 -8.76 14.67 32.42
C PRO A 328 -9.10 15.70 31.32
N LEU A 329 -8.08 16.18 30.61
CA LEU A 329 -8.28 16.92 29.37
C LEU A 329 -8.44 15.93 28.21
N VAL A 330 -9.58 16.00 27.51
CA VAL A 330 -9.85 15.19 26.32
C VAL A 330 -10.06 16.11 25.12
N LEU A 331 -9.20 15.96 24.11
CA LEU A 331 -9.30 16.68 22.85
C LEU A 331 -9.75 15.71 21.77
N ILE A 332 -10.71 16.11 20.95
CA ILE A 332 -11.19 15.33 19.81
C ILE A 332 -11.07 16.19 18.57
N ARG A 333 -10.45 15.65 17.52
CA ARG A 333 -10.36 16.33 16.23
C ARG A 333 -10.60 15.38 15.07
N ASP A 334 -11.44 15.81 14.16
CA ASP A 334 -11.51 15.23 12.82
C ASP A 334 -10.40 15.81 11.95
N THR A 335 -9.50 14.95 11.49
CA THR A 335 -8.58 15.34 10.43
C THR A 335 -9.30 15.31 9.09
N ARG A 336 -9.82 16.48 8.68
CA ARG A 336 -10.36 16.76 7.33
C ARG A 336 -9.54 17.86 6.65
N GLY A 337 -9.09 17.64 5.42
CA GLY A 337 -8.30 18.57 4.60
C GLY A 337 -6.77 18.44 4.66
N GLY A 338 -6.19 17.40 5.26
CA GLY A 338 -4.73 17.22 5.44
C GLY A 338 -4.12 15.95 4.82
N PRO A 339 -2.77 15.77 4.82
CA PRO A 339 -2.11 14.53 4.38
C PRO A 339 -2.57 13.28 5.16
N THR A 340 -3.05 13.51 6.38
CA THR A 340 -3.57 12.56 7.37
C THR A 340 -5.10 12.40 7.33
N ASP A 341 -5.75 12.78 6.22
CA ASP A 341 -7.21 12.67 6.09
C ASP A 341 -7.73 11.24 6.32
N GLY A 342 -8.83 11.16 7.06
CA GLY A 342 -9.68 9.97 7.12
C GLY A 342 -9.77 9.23 8.45
N TYR A 343 -9.46 9.86 9.58
CA TYR A 343 -9.71 9.31 10.91
C TYR A 343 -10.02 10.40 11.93
N SER A 344 -10.48 10.02 13.12
CA SER A 344 -10.64 10.93 14.26
C SER A 344 -9.53 10.68 15.27
N GLN A 345 -8.93 11.76 15.76
CA GLN A 345 -7.88 11.72 16.76
C GLN A 345 -8.46 12.11 18.12
N ILE A 346 -8.19 11.29 19.13
CA ILE A 346 -8.53 11.55 20.53
C ILE A 346 -7.23 11.68 21.31
N ILE A 347 -7.04 12.80 21.99
CA ILE A 347 -5.88 13.05 22.83
C ILE A 347 -6.36 13.17 24.26
N ILE A 348 -5.74 12.42 25.15
CA ILE A 348 -6.06 12.38 26.57
C ILE A 348 -4.82 12.82 27.34
N TYR A 349 -4.92 13.95 28.03
CA TYR A 349 -3.92 14.42 28.97
C TYR A 349 -4.46 14.27 30.39
N VAL A 350 -3.78 13.47 31.20
CA VAL A 350 -4.21 13.16 32.57
C VAL A 350 -3.02 12.78 33.43
N LYS A 351 -3.16 12.96 34.74
CA LYS A 351 -2.16 12.53 35.71
C LYS A 351 -1.88 11.03 35.57
N ASP A 352 -0.61 10.66 35.46
CA ASP A 352 -0.22 9.28 35.20
C ASP A 352 -0.61 8.35 36.36
N ARG A 353 -1.06 7.13 36.00
CA ARG A 353 -1.54 6.11 36.92
C ARG A 353 -1.24 4.72 36.36
N VAL A 354 -1.09 3.75 37.26
CA VAL A 354 -0.90 2.34 36.89
C VAL A 354 -2.01 1.89 35.94
N ALA A 355 -1.62 1.33 34.80
CA ALA A 355 -2.51 0.79 33.77
C ALA A 355 -3.45 1.83 33.12
N LEU A 356 -3.09 3.12 33.13
CA LEU A 356 -3.88 4.18 32.49
C LEU A 356 -4.21 3.87 31.03
N PHE A 357 -3.22 3.44 30.24
CA PHE A 357 -3.42 3.08 28.84
C PHE A 357 -4.40 1.91 28.62
N ALA A 358 -4.36 0.90 29.49
CA ALA A 358 -5.30 -0.22 29.42
C ALA A 358 -6.73 0.24 29.79
N ALA A 359 -6.85 1.19 30.73
CA ALA A 359 -8.15 1.74 31.11
C ALA A 359 -8.77 2.61 30.00
N THR A 360 -7.99 3.51 29.40
CA THR A 360 -8.45 4.36 28.29
C THR A 360 -8.82 3.54 27.06
N THR A 361 -8.01 2.54 26.69
CA THR A 361 -8.34 1.64 25.57
C THR A 361 -9.62 0.85 25.82
N ALA A 362 -9.84 0.34 27.03
CA ALA A 362 -11.08 -0.35 27.39
C ALA A 362 -12.31 0.57 27.35
N VAL A 363 -12.18 1.85 27.74
CA VAL A 363 -13.27 2.83 27.62
C VAL A 363 -13.61 3.12 26.16
N LEU A 364 -12.59 3.30 25.31
CA LEU A 364 -12.81 3.51 23.88
C LEU A 364 -13.48 2.29 23.23
N GLU A 365 -13.09 1.07 23.61
CA GLU A 365 -13.75 -0.17 23.18
C GLU A 365 -15.23 -0.21 23.62
N GLN A 366 -15.54 0.18 24.87
CA GLN A 366 -16.94 0.27 25.35
C GLN A 366 -17.79 1.29 24.60
N LEU A 367 -17.16 2.30 24.01
CA LEU A 367 -17.80 3.27 23.12
C LEU A 367 -17.94 2.75 21.67
N ASN A 368 -17.61 1.48 21.42
CA ASN A 368 -17.56 0.84 20.10
C ASN A 368 -16.62 1.54 19.12
N LEU A 369 -15.53 2.12 19.63
CA LEU A 369 -14.49 2.74 18.82
C LEU A 369 -13.39 1.74 18.48
N ASN A 370 -13.08 1.62 17.20
CA ASN A 370 -11.97 0.80 16.74
C ASN A 370 -10.68 1.62 16.78
N ILE A 371 -9.78 1.28 17.72
CA ILE A 371 -8.47 1.91 17.84
C ILE A 371 -7.54 1.32 16.76
N VAL A 372 -7.12 2.16 15.82
CA VAL A 372 -6.24 1.75 14.72
C VAL A 372 -4.79 2.18 14.91
N ASP A 373 -4.55 3.23 15.71
CA ASP A 373 -3.23 3.64 16.17
C ASP A 373 -3.36 4.18 17.61
N ALA A 374 -2.34 3.98 18.43
CA ALA A 374 -2.32 4.47 19.80
C ALA A 374 -0.89 4.74 20.26
N ARG A 375 -0.68 5.89 20.87
CA ARG A 375 0.64 6.37 21.31
C ARG A 375 0.54 6.91 22.72
N ILE A 376 1.62 6.78 23.46
CA ILE A 376 1.73 7.28 24.83
C ILE A 376 3.05 8.04 24.90
N ASN A 377 2.98 9.30 25.28
CA ASN A 377 4.13 10.11 25.59
C ASN A 377 4.07 10.42 27.09
N SER A 378 5.08 9.96 27.81
CA SER A 378 5.28 10.22 29.23
C SER A 378 6.76 10.17 29.53
N THR A 379 7.26 11.15 30.28
CA THR A 379 8.62 11.09 30.84
C THR A 379 8.62 10.39 32.19
N ASP A 380 9.69 9.63 32.51
CA ASP A 380 9.82 8.89 33.78
C ASP A 380 9.65 9.77 35.04
N ASP A 381 9.93 11.08 34.91
CA ASP A 381 9.85 12.08 35.98
C ASP A 381 8.58 12.96 35.93
N GLY A 382 7.72 12.78 34.92
CA GLY A 382 6.55 13.62 34.66
C GLY A 382 5.29 13.11 35.38
N PRO A 383 4.49 13.97 36.05
CA PRO A 383 3.27 13.52 36.73
C PRO A 383 2.10 13.28 35.78
N TYR A 384 2.22 13.60 34.49
CA TYR A 384 1.14 13.51 33.51
C TYR A 384 1.57 12.71 32.29
N SER A 385 0.59 12.02 31.69
CA SER A 385 0.73 11.26 30.45
C SER A 385 -0.13 11.89 29.36
N ILE A 386 0.40 11.98 28.14
CA ILE A 386 -0.34 12.32 26.93
C ILE A 386 -0.53 11.03 26.14
N SER A 387 -1.77 10.57 26.04
CA SER A 387 -2.13 9.46 25.15
C SER A 387 -2.82 9.99 23.90
N SER A 388 -2.39 9.54 22.73
CA SER A 388 -3.00 9.88 21.44
C SER A 388 -3.56 8.62 20.81
N TYR A 389 -4.85 8.63 20.47
CA TYR A 389 -5.55 7.53 19.84
C TYR A 389 -6.07 7.97 18.49
N VAL A 390 -5.85 7.13 17.48
CA VAL A 390 -6.56 7.23 16.22
C VAL A 390 -7.67 6.20 16.22
N VAL A 391 -8.89 6.68 16.09
CA VAL A 391 -10.10 5.85 16.18
C VAL A 391 -10.96 5.97 14.92
N LEU A 392 -11.71 4.90 14.66
CA LEU A 392 -12.74 4.82 13.65
C LEU A 392 -14.04 4.30 14.28
N ASP A 393 -15.18 4.64 13.68
CA ASP A 393 -16.46 4.04 14.02
C ASP A 393 -16.56 2.56 13.57
N GLU A 394 -17.69 1.91 13.86
CA GLU A 394 -17.96 0.52 13.47
C GLU A 394 -17.94 0.30 11.94
N GLN A 395 -18.16 1.36 11.15
CA GLN A 395 -18.15 1.35 9.70
C GLN A 395 -16.75 1.67 9.12
N GLY A 396 -15.75 1.92 9.96
CA GLY A 396 -14.40 2.26 9.56
C GLY A 396 -14.26 3.70 9.03
N GLN A 397 -15.15 4.60 9.45
CA GLN A 397 -15.15 6.02 9.12
C GLN A 397 -14.69 6.87 10.33
N PRO A 398 -14.27 8.13 10.11
CA PRO A 398 -14.14 9.12 11.17
C PRO A 398 -15.48 9.35 11.92
N LEU A 399 -15.40 9.84 13.15
CA LEU A 399 -16.53 10.11 14.05
C LEU A 399 -17.49 11.21 13.58
#